data_AF-A0A7S4RY74-F1
#
_entry.id   AF-A0A7S4RY74-F1
#
_cell.length_a   1.000
_cell.length_b   1.000
_cell.length_c   1.000
_cell.angle_alpha   90.00
_cell.angle_beta   90.00
_cell.angle_gamma   90.00
#
_symmetry.space_group_name_H-M   'P 1'
#
loop_
_entity.id
_entity.type
_entity.pdbx_description
1 polymer ?
#
loop_
_entity_poly.entity_id
_entity_poly.type
_entity_poly.pdbx_seq_one_letter_code
_entity_poly.pdbx_strand_id
1 'polypeptide(L)'
;MSHTNDETTKEERMMNVTDCFTKASSTLSFSNPLLCRMPSTTTTTTQNNKGEEYFTHETPLFNLQDSMAALEIMDPIMDCCEIPVSDENSTKTKPPRNAPSSLKSMLHSESLPWEHLTLKESNIIALETLSRLESNLRGASVAESTYTCLYAHDGVLLDMGKQLGFFDFQEKEEETSHNNNNTTTTNNISKGTKLAQICIFASSLSLVKLTETIRAIVMHADIYEEEDKGGLQYQTCLLCLAS
;
A
#
# COMPACT_ATOMS: atom_id res chain seq x y z
N MET A 1 33.15 33.93 8.10
CA MET A 1 33.08 32.59 7.49
C MET A 1 31.71 32.48 6.83
N SER A 2 31.63 32.80 5.53
CA SER A 2 30.42 32.66 4.74
C SER A 2 30.46 31.34 4.00
N HIS A 3 29.59 30.39 4.38
CA HIS A 3 29.32 29.22 3.58
C HIS A 3 28.41 29.63 2.43
N THR A 4 28.98 29.78 1.23
CA THR A 4 28.24 29.77 -0.02
C THR A 4 27.96 28.31 -0.36
N ASN A 5 26.73 27.86 -0.12
CA ASN A 5 26.23 26.58 -0.59
C ASN A 5 26.03 26.69 -2.11
N ASP A 6 26.99 26.14 -2.85
CA ASP A 6 26.92 25.94 -4.29
C ASP A 6 26.16 24.63 -4.55
N GLU A 7 24.84 24.67 -4.36
CA GLU A 7 23.95 23.57 -4.72
C GLU A 7 23.68 23.67 -6.22
N THR A 8 24.60 23.13 -7.02
CA THR A 8 24.45 23.02 -8.47
C THR A 8 23.29 22.07 -8.77
N THR A 9 22.11 22.64 -9.00
CA THR A 9 20.95 21.98 -9.59
C THR A 9 21.36 21.43 -10.97
N LYS A 10 21.56 20.12 -11.05
CA LYS A 10 21.53 19.41 -12.35
C LYS A 10 20.09 19.49 -12.87
N GLU A 11 19.76 20.57 -13.56
CA GLU A 11 18.59 20.61 -14.42
C GLU A 11 18.87 19.67 -15.60
N GLU A 12 18.43 18.43 -15.49
CA GLU A 12 18.33 17.55 -16.64
C GLU A 12 17.39 18.20 -17.66
N ARG A 13 17.98 18.66 -18.78
CA ARG A 13 17.23 19.29 -19.86
C ARG A 13 16.33 18.25 -20.52
N MET A 14 15.07 18.18 -20.08
CA MET A 14 14.04 17.36 -20.73
C MET A 14 13.81 17.84 -22.17
N MET A 15 13.93 16.94 -23.13
CA MET A 15 13.61 17.20 -24.53
C MET A 15 12.23 16.63 -24.85
N ASN A 16 11.34 17.45 -25.43
CA ASN A 16 10.06 16.96 -25.93
C ASN A 16 10.28 16.14 -27.21
N VAL A 17 9.91 14.86 -27.17
CA VAL A 17 10.07 13.90 -28.26
C VAL A 17 8.74 13.46 -28.88
N THR A 18 7.61 14.05 -28.49
CA THR A 18 6.27 13.64 -28.94
C THR A 18 6.13 13.65 -30.46
N ASP A 19 6.67 14.67 -31.12
CA ASP A 19 6.64 14.77 -32.59
C ASP A 19 7.49 13.70 -33.26
N CYS A 20 8.62 13.33 -32.64
CA CYS A 20 9.50 12.28 -33.13
C CYS A 20 8.80 10.91 -33.06
N PHE A 21 8.16 10.61 -31.93
CA PHE A 21 7.37 9.39 -31.76
C PHE A 21 6.18 9.33 -32.71
N THR A 22 5.44 10.43 -32.86
CA THR A 22 4.28 10.51 -33.77
C THR A 22 4.70 10.28 -35.23
N LYS A 23 5.82 10.86 -35.65
CA LYS A 23 6.36 10.63 -37.00
C LYS A 23 6.84 9.19 -37.18
N ALA A 24 7.55 8.62 -36.21
CA ALA A 24 8.03 7.25 -36.28
C ALA A 24 6.87 6.24 -36.31
N SER A 25 5.86 6.39 -35.45
CA SER A 25 4.71 5.49 -35.37
C SER A 25 3.87 5.51 -36.65
N SER A 26 3.76 6.66 -37.33
CA SER A 26 3.06 6.77 -38.62
C SER A 26 3.66 5.90 -39.73
N THR A 27 4.91 5.47 -39.59
CA THR A 27 5.59 4.60 -40.56
C THR A 27 5.46 3.10 -40.24
N LEU A 28 4.90 2.76 -39.08
CA LEU A 28 4.68 1.37 -38.68
C LEU A 28 3.45 0.82 -39.42
N SER A 29 3.61 -0.37 -40.02
CA SER A 29 2.51 -1.11 -40.62
C SER A 29 2.13 -2.30 -39.74
N PHE A 30 0.84 -2.53 -39.57
CA PHE A 30 0.29 -3.71 -38.88
C PHE A 30 0.78 -5.05 -39.46
N SER A 31 1.26 -5.05 -40.71
CA SER A 31 1.79 -6.24 -41.38
C SER A 31 3.14 -6.73 -40.84
N ASN A 32 3.85 -5.91 -40.06
CA ASN A 32 5.11 -6.28 -39.40
C ASN A 32 5.10 -5.78 -37.95
N PRO A 33 4.38 -6.45 -37.02
CA PRO A 33 4.56 -6.17 -35.61
C PRO A 33 6.00 -6.56 -35.26
N LEU A 34 6.82 -5.56 -34.93
CA LEU A 34 8.23 -5.71 -34.51
C LEU A 34 8.43 -6.61 -33.26
N LEU A 35 7.35 -7.22 -32.76
CA LEU A 35 7.24 -7.97 -31.52
C LEU A 35 7.26 -9.50 -31.74
N CYS A 36 7.16 -9.99 -32.98
CA CYS A 36 7.26 -11.41 -33.29
C CYS A 36 8.64 -11.76 -33.87
N ARG A 37 9.73 -11.31 -33.25
CA ARG A 37 11.05 -11.84 -33.60
C ARG A 37 11.13 -13.26 -33.03
N MET A 38 10.80 -14.25 -33.85
CA MET A 38 11.06 -15.67 -33.60
C MET A 38 12.52 -15.78 -33.09
N PRO A 39 12.76 -16.40 -31.92
CA PRO A 39 14.11 -16.69 -31.50
C PRO A 39 14.73 -17.60 -32.56
N SER A 40 15.59 -17.03 -33.39
CA SER A 40 16.54 -17.82 -34.15
C SER A 40 17.57 -18.22 -33.12
N THR A 41 17.35 -19.38 -32.49
CA THR A 41 18.34 -20.08 -31.68
C THR A 41 19.59 -20.31 -32.52
N THR A 42 20.48 -19.33 -32.50
CA THR A 42 21.85 -19.45 -32.97
C THR A 42 22.72 -19.02 -31.81
N THR A 43 22.83 -19.91 -30.83
CA THR A 43 23.88 -19.89 -29.81
C THR A 43 25.21 -19.93 -30.55
N THR A 44 25.75 -18.75 -30.84
CA THR A 44 27.07 -18.62 -31.45
C THR A 44 28.04 -18.43 -30.30
N THR A 45 28.49 -19.55 -29.72
CA THR A 45 29.57 -19.56 -28.73
C THR A 45 30.84 -19.07 -29.42
N THR A 46 31.09 -17.77 -29.38
CA THR A 46 32.34 -17.18 -29.87
C THR A 46 33.35 -17.27 -28.72
N GLN A 47 34.10 -18.37 -28.65
CA GLN A 47 35.25 -18.46 -27.76
C GLN A 47 36.33 -17.50 -28.25
N ASN A 48 36.54 -16.39 -27.54
CA ASN A 48 37.79 -15.63 -27.66
C ASN A 48 38.87 -16.33 -26.84
N ASN A 49 40.08 -16.42 -27.40
CA ASN A 49 41.29 -17.07 -26.84
C ASN A 49 41.83 -16.45 -25.53
N LYS A 50 41.01 -15.70 -24.77
CA LYS A 50 41.40 -14.98 -23.55
C LYS A 50 40.60 -15.37 -22.29
N GLY A 51 39.64 -16.29 -22.38
CA GLY A 51 38.98 -16.84 -21.18
C GLY A 51 38.11 -15.85 -20.39
N GLU A 52 37.69 -14.74 -21.00
CA GLU A 52 36.72 -13.83 -20.38
C GLU A 52 35.30 -14.21 -20.84
N GLU A 53 34.50 -14.79 -19.94
CA GLU A 53 33.06 -14.98 -20.12
C GLU A 53 32.35 -13.62 -19.98
N TYR A 54 31.83 -13.09 -21.08
CA TYR A 54 30.88 -11.99 -21.03
C TYR A 54 29.47 -12.57 -20.86
N PHE A 55 28.86 -12.32 -19.70
CA PHE A 55 27.42 -12.50 -19.53
C PHE A 55 26.68 -11.44 -20.35
N THR A 56 26.27 -11.79 -21.56
CA THR A 56 25.21 -11.06 -22.25
C THR A 56 23.91 -11.34 -21.51
N HIS A 57 23.40 -10.34 -20.77
CA HIS A 57 22.03 -10.37 -20.28
C HIS A 57 21.10 -10.48 -21.50
N GLU A 58 20.60 -11.67 -21.79
CA GLU A 58 19.47 -11.84 -22.68
C GLU A 58 18.30 -11.08 -22.06
N THR A 59 17.96 -9.95 -22.64
CA THR A 59 16.72 -9.26 -22.29
C THR A 59 15.59 -10.24 -22.57
N PRO A 60 14.70 -10.53 -21.59
CA PRO A 60 13.59 -11.44 -21.82
C PRO A 60 12.81 -10.96 -23.06
N LEU A 61 12.62 -11.88 -24.00
CA LEU A 61 11.85 -11.61 -25.20
C LEU A 61 10.47 -11.12 -24.77
N PHE A 62 10.08 -9.92 -25.23
CA PHE A 62 8.78 -9.34 -24.93
C PHE A 62 7.67 -10.31 -25.37
N ASN A 63 6.80 -10.68 -24.43
CA ASN A 63 5.64 -11.52 -24.69
C ASN A 63 4.38 -10.66 -24.72
N LEU A 64 3.66 -10.67 -25.85
CA LEU A 64 2.41 -9.93 -25.98
C LEU A 64 1.33 -10.47 -25.02
N GLN A 65 1.40 -11.75 -24.66
CA GLN A 65 0.45 -12.33 -23.70
C GLN A 65 0.58 -11.69 -22.32
N ASP A 66 1.79 -11.33 -21.88
CA ASP A 66 2.01 -10.64 -20.61
C ASP A 66 1.42 -9.21 -20.65
N SER A 67 1.35 -8.61 -21.83
CA SER A 67 0.71 -7.30 -22.02
C SER A 67 -0.81 -7.34 -21.91
N MET A 68 -1.44 -8.52 -21.95
CA MET A 68 -2.89 -8.65 -21.76
C MET A 68 -3.33 -8.36 -20.31
N ALA A 69 -2.39 -8.35 -19.36
CA ALA A 69 -2.63 -7.95 -17.97
C ALA A 69 -2.25 -6.49 -17.67
N ALA A 70 -1.84 -5.71 -18.69
CA ALA A 70 -1.49 -4.31 -18.52
C ALA A 70 -2.72 -3.45 -18.20
N LEU A 71 -2.57 -2.51 -17.27
CA LEU A 71 -3.60 -1.53 -16.95
C LEU A 71 -3.67 -0.43 -18.03
N GLU A 72 -4.87 0.08 -18.30
CA GLU A 72 -5.11 1.18 -19.22
C GLU A 72 -5.40 2.48 -18.46
N ILE A 73 -4.62 3.53 -18.74
CA ILE A 73 -4.81 4.85 -18.13
C ILE A 73 -6.05 5.52 -18.75
N MET A 74 -6.84 6.23 -17.95
CA MET A 74 -8.12 6.85 -18.32
C MET A 74 -9.29 5.88 -18.58
N ASP A 75 -9.10 4.57 -18.36
CA ASP A 75 -10.21 3.63 -18.37
C ASP A 75 -10.88 3.59 -16.97
N PRO A 76 -12.19 3.87 -16.83
CA PRO A 76 -12.85 3.90 -15.51
C PRO A 76 -12.83 2.59 -14.73
N ILE A 77 -12.63 1.46 -15.39
CA ILE A 77 -12.61 0.11 -14.81
C ILE A 77 -11.18 -0.32 -14.49
N MET A 78 -10.20 0.06 -15.31
CA MET A 78 -8.79 -0.37 -15.17
C MET A 78 -7.87 0.68 -14.54
N ASP A 79 -8.30 1.94 -14.47
CA ASP A 79 -7.54 3.03 -13.86
C ASP A 79 -8.06 3.33 -12.44
N CYS A 80 -7.31 2.90 -11.43
CA CYS A 80 -7.63 3.20 -10.04
C CYS A 80 -7.66 4.71 -9.73
N CYS A 81 -7.07 5.53 -10.60
CA CYS A 81 -7.06 6.99 -10.48
C CYS A 81 -8.45 7.60 -10.76
N GLU A 82 -9.32 6.90 -11.49
CA GLU A 82 -10.64 7.36 -11.91
C GLU A 82 -11.77 6.98 -10.91
N ILE A 83 -11.46 6.26 -9.83
CA ILE A 83 -12.46 5.83 -8.85
C ILE A 83 -13.11 7.05 -8.18
N PRO A 84 -14.43 7.29 -8.38
CA PRO A 84 -15.11 8.45 -7.85
C PRO A 84 -15.12 8.43 -6.32
N VAL A 85 -14.83 9.58 -5.73
CA VAL A 85 -14.94 9.78 -4.28
C VAL A 85 -16.23 10.55 -4.03
N SER A 86 -17.04 10.06 -3.09
CA SER A 86 -18.20 10.78 -2.57
C SER A 86 -17.74 11.94 -1.67
N ASP A 87 -17.03 12.92 -2.23
CA ASP A 87 -16.97 14.23 -1.61
C ASP A 87 -18.27 14.93 -2.00
N GLU A 88 -19.16 15.17 -1.03
CA GLU A 88 -20.50 15.74 -1.26
C GLU A 88 -20.48 17.08 -2.05
N ASN A 89 -19.32 17.71 -2.22
CA ASN A 89 -19.14 18.99 -2.91
C ASN A 89 -18.11 18.99 -4.06
N SER A 90 -17.51 17.85 -4.42
CA SER A 90 -16.44 17.80 -5.43
C SER A 90 -16.64 16.66 -6.43
N THR A 91 -16.93 17.02 -7.69
CA THR A 91 -17.00 16.06 -8.81
C THR A 91 -15.64 15.72 -9.42
N LYS A 92 -14.53 16.15 -8.79
CA LYS A 92 -13.18 15.93 -9.31
C LYS A 92 -12.34 15.13 -8.32
N THR A 93 -12.02 13.91 -8.71
CA THR A 93 -11.00 13.08 -8.07
C THR A 93 -9.62 13.67 -8.42
N LYS A 94 -8.74 13.80 -7.43
CA LYS A 94 -7.31 14.11 -7.63
C LYS A 94 -6.47 12.90 -7.19
N PRO A 95 -6.12 12.02 -8.14
CA PRO A 95 -5.11 10.97 -7.93
C PRO A 95 -3.68 11.55 -8.06
N PRO A 96 -2.65 10.92 -7.48
CA PRO A 96 -2.69 9.79 -6.56
C PRO A 96 -3.05 10.19 -5.12
N ARG A 97 -3.77 9.31 -4.41
CA ARG A 97 -4.10 9.50 -3.00
C ARG A 97 -3.03 8.82 -2.15
N ASN A 98 -2.42 9.57 -1.23
CA ASN A 98 -1.49 8.99 -0.26
C ASN A 98 -2.26 8.16 0.76
N ALA A 99 -1.66 7.10 1.27
CA ALA A 99 -2.23 6.35 2.40
C ALA A 99 -2.35 7.26 3.64
N PRO A 100 -3.33 7.04 4.54
CA PRO A 100 -3.42 7.82 5.77
C PRO A 100 -2.20 7.53 6.65
N SER A 101 -1.43 8.57 6.89
CA SER A 101 -0.21 8.51 7.70
C SER A 101 -0.44 8.78 9.19
N SER A 102 -1.60 9.34 9.57
CA SER A 102 -1.94 9.69 10.95
C SER A 102 -3.45 9.88 11.11
N LEU A 103 -3.93 9.94 12.36
CA LEU A 103 -5.34 10.19 12.68
C LEU A 103 -5.85 11.55 12.20
N LYS A 104 -4.93 12.50 12.03
CA LYS A 104 -5.18 13.87 11.53
C LYS A 104 -4.95 14.01 10.04
N SER A 105 -4.56 12.94 9.34
CA SER A 105 -4.34 12.98 7.91
C SER A 105 -5.67 13.29 7.21
N MET A 106 -5.74 14.46 6.57
CA MET A 106 -6.93 14.91 5.85
C MET A 106 -7.04 14.14 4.53
N LEU A 107 -7.54 12.91 4.59
CA LEU A 107 -7.97 12.17 3.39
C LEU A 107 -9.33 12.65 2.88
N HIS A 108 -10.17 13.13 3.79
CA HIS A 108 -11.41 13.83 3.51
C HIS A 108 -11.40 15.16 4.26
N SER A 109 -12.35 16.04 3.94
CA SER A 109 -12.58 17.32 4.61
C SER A 109 -12.72 17.23 6.15
N GLU A 110 -12.83 16.02 6.71
CA GLU A 110 -12.92 15.75 8.14
C GLU A 110 -11.86 14.74 8.59
N SER A 111 -11.21 15.05 9.72
CA SER A 111 -10.33 14.14 10.46
C SER A 111 -11.12 12.94 10.98
N LEU A 112 -10.47 11.78 11.15
CA LEU A 112 -11.10 10.64 11.80
C LEU A 112 -11.64 11.05 13.19
N PRO A 113 -12.84 10.59 13.60
CA PRO A 113 -13.51 11.00 14.84
C PRO A 113 -12.86 10.36 16.08
N TRP A 114 -11.57 10.57 16.28
CA TRP A 114 -10.77 9.92 17.31
C TRP A 114 -10.96 10.52 18.71
N GLU A 115 -11.00 11.85 18.80
CA GLU A 115 -11.00 12.61 20.06
C GLU A 115 -12.34 12.58 20.81
N HIS A 116 -13.43 12.30 20.09
CA HIS A 116 -14.80 12.41 20.61
C HIS A 116 -15.57 11.09 20.54
N LEU A 117 -14.83 9.97 20.52
CA LEU A 117 -15.40 8.65 20.38
C LEU A 117 -16.25 8.23 21.59
N THR A 118 -17.50 7.89 21.30
CA THR A 118 -18.39 7.24 22.26
C THR A 118 -18.24 5.72 22.19
N LEU A 119 -18.57 5.03 23.29
CA LEU A 119 -18.54 3.56 23.33
C LEU A 119 -19.51 2.93 22.31
N LYS A 120 -20.61 3.61 21.98
CA LYS A 120 -21.57 3.15 20.97
C LYS A 120 -20.94 3.18 19.57
N GLU A 121 -20.26 4.27 19.24
CA GLU A 121 -19.54 4.40 17.95
C GLU A 121 -18.39 3.40 17.85
N SER A 122 -17.63 3.18 18.93
CA SER A 122 -16.57 2.15 18.91
C SER A 122 -17.11 0.76 18.66
N ASN A 123 -18.29 0.42 19.20
CA ASN A 123 -18.90 -0.89 18.93
C ASN A 123 -19.31 -1.05 17.45
N ILE A 124 -19.81 0.02 16.83
CA ILE A 124 -20.16 0.01 15.41
C ILE A 124 -18.90 -0.16 14.56
N ILE A 125 -17.83 0.58 14.86
CA ILE A 125 -16.55 0.48 14.15
C ILE A 125 -15.91 -0.89 14.35
N ALA A 126 -15.94 -1.44 15.57
CA ALA A 126 -15.42 -2.76 15.88
C ALA A 126 -16.20 -3.87 15.16
N LEU A 127 -17.53 -3.75 15.09
CA LEU A 127 -18.37 -4.68 14.33
C LEU A 127 -18.06 -4.61 12.84
N GLU A 128 -17.90 -3.41 12.29
CA GLU A 128 -17.50 -3.23 10.89
C GLU A 128 -16.12 -3.84 10.61
N THR A 129 -15.18 -3.68 11.54
CA THR A 129 -13.84 -4.28 11.47
C THR A 129 -13.92 -5.82 11.42
N LEU A 130 -14.83 -6.43 12.19
CA LEU A 130 -15.08 -7.87 12.12
C LEU A 130 -15.70 -8.30 10.79
N SER A 131 -16.64 -7.51 10.24
CA SER A 131 -17.21 -7.77 8.90
C SER A 131 -16.13 -7.74 7.82
N ARG A 132 -15.12 -6.86 7.93
CA ARG A 132 -13.97 -6.84 7.02
C ARG A 132 -13.09 -8.09 7.17
N LEU A 133 -12.86 -8.57 8.39
CA LEU A 133 -12.16 -9.84 8.61
C LEU A 133 -12.93 -11.01 7.99
N GLU A 134 -14.24 -11.06 8.16
CA GLU A 134 -15.08 -12.08 7.54
C GLU A 134 -14.97 -12.04 6.00
N SER A 135 -15.02 -10.85 5.43
CA SER A 135 -14.83 -10.66 3.98
C SER A 135 -13.47 -11.19 3.50
N ASN A 136 -12.39 -10.90 4.25
CA ASN A 136 -11.06 -11.45 3.97
C ASN A 136 -11.06 -12.98 3.98
N LEU A 137 -11.65 -13.58 5.02
CA LEU A 137 -11.76 -15.04 5.15
C LEU A 137 -12.61 -15.70 4.06
N ARG A 138 -13.56 -14.96 3.48
CA ARG A 138 -14.39 -15.38 2.34
C ARG A 138 -13.69 -15.25 0.98
N GLY A 139 -12.45 -14.74 0.96
CA GLY A 139 -11.67 -14.57 -0.28
C GLY A 139 -11.84 -13.20 -0.92
N ALA A 140 -12.11 -12.14 -0.16
CA ALA A 140 -11.85 -10.79 -0.65
C ALA A 140 -10.36 -10.47 -0.56
N SER A 141 -9.85 -9.65 -1.48
CA SER A 141 -8.45 -9.22 -1.43
C SER A 141 -8.16 -8.41 -0.15
N VAL A 142 -6.89 -8.33 0.26
CA VAL A 142 -6.49 -7.53 1.44
C VAL A 142 -6.81 -6.05 1.24
N ALA A 143 -6.69 -5.54 0.01
CA ALA A 143 -7.03 -4.18 -0.34
C ALA A 143 -8.54 -3.90 -0.19
N GLU A 144 -9.39 -4.84 -0.60
CA GLU A 144 -10.87 -4.72 -0.53
C GLU A 144 -11.45 -5.04 0.85
N SER A 145 -10.70 -5.75 1.70
CA SER A 145 -11.13 -6.14 3.04
C SER A 145 -10.42 -5.30 4.10
N THR A 146 -9.18 -5.63 4.45
CA THR A 146 -8.45 -5.02 5.56
C THR A 146 -8.21 -3.52 5.38
N TYR A 147 -7.68 -3.11 4.23
CA TYR A 147 -7.28 -1.70 4.00
C TYR A 147 -8.42 -0.78 3.58
N THR A 148 -9.64 -1.28 3.52
CA THR A 148 -10.83 -0.42 3.48
C THR A 148 -11.17 0.18 4.85
N CYS A 149 -10.63 -0.40 5.94
CA CYS A 149 -10.74 0.18 7.27
C CYS A 149 -9.65 1.24 7.46
N LEU A 150 -10.05 2.52 7.54
CA LEU A 150 -9.10 3.65 7.71
C LEU A 150 -8.24 3.54 8.98
N TYR A 151 -8.74 2.84 10.02
CA TYR A 151 -8.00 2.60 11.25
C TYR A 151 -6.97 1.46 11.15
N ALA A 152 -7.01 0.65 10.09
CA ALA A 152 -6.12 -0.49 9.88
C ALA A 152 -4.84 -0.15 9.11
N HIS A 153 -4.60 1.11 8.75
CA HIS A 153 -3.36 1.53 8.10
C HIS A 153 -2.23 1.70 9.12
N ASP A 154 -1.02 1.31 8.73
CA ASP A 154 0.15 1.30 9.63
C ASP A 154 0.44 2.68 10.26
N GLY A 155 0.40 3.75 9.47
CA GLY A 155 0.60 5.11 9.98
C GLY A 155 -0.43 5.53 11.01
N VAL A 156 -1.70 5.15 10.80
CA VAL A 156 -2.80 5.42 11.73
C VAL A 156 -2.67 4.58 13.00
N LEU A 157 -2.36 3.29 12.88
CA LEU A 157 -2.15 2.40 14.03
C LEU A 157 -0.97 2.86 14.90
N LEU A 158 0.12 3.30 14.27
CA LEU A 158 1.27 3.87 14.97
C LEU A 158 0.89 5.14 15.75
N ASP A 159 0.12 6.04 15.14
CA ASP A 159 -0.38 7.26 15.80
C ASP A 159 -1.35 6.93 16.95
N MET A 160 -2.30 6.02 16.75
CA MET A 160 -3.23 5.54 17.79
C MET A 160 -2.49 4.96 19.00
N GLY A 161 -1.51 4.08 18.76
CA GLY A 161 -0.77 3.45 19.85
C GLY A 161 0.13 4.44 20.58
N LYS A 162 0.66 5.48 19.91
CA LYS A 162 1.39 6.58 20.56
C LYS A 162 0.47 7.38 21.48
N GLN A 163 -0.73 7.74 21.01
CA GLN A 163 -1.69 8.50 21.82
C GLN A 163 -2.23 7.70 23.02
N LEU A 164 -2.33 6.38 22.89
CA LEU A 164 -2.71 5.48 23.98
C LEU A 164 -1.56 5.14 24.93
N GLY A 165 -0.31 5.47 24.56
CA GLY A 165 0.90 5.19 25.31
C GLY A 165 1.36 3.74 25.24
N PHE A 166 0.91 2.94 24.27
CA PHE A 166 1.29 1.52 24.15
C PHE A 166 2.74 1.32 23.71
N PHE A 167 3.26 2.20 22.84
CA PHE A 167 4.63 2.07 22.31
C PHE A 167 5.71 2.59 23.26
N ASP A 168 5.36 3.35 24.30
CA ASP A 168 6.31 3.84 25.31
C ASP A 168 6.75 2.75 26.31
N PHE A 169 6.06 1.60 26.34
CA PHE A 169 6.34 0.51 27.28
C PHE A 169 7.45 -0.44 26.83
N GLN A 170 7.70 -0.57 25.52
CA GLN A 170 8.74 -1.49 25.03
C GLN A 170 10.18 -1.01 25.27
N GLU A 171 10.37 0.29 25.49
CA GLU A 171 11.69 0.87 25.79
C GLU A 171 11.99 0.95 27.30
N LYS A 172 10.99 0.68 28.16
CA LYS A 172 11.09 0.85 29.62
C LYS A 172 11.06 -0.45 30.43
N GLU A 173 10.95 -1.61 29.79
CA GLU A 173 11.04 -2.90 30.49
C GLU A 173 12.47 -3.24 31.00
N GLU A 174 13.48 -2.43 30.68
CA GLU A 174 14.81 -2.53 31.30
C GLU A 174 15.02 -1.63 32.53
N GLU A 175 14.10 -0.70 32.83
CA GLU A 175 14.22 0.15 34.01
C GLU A 175 12.87 0.43 34.66
N THR A 176 12.43 -0.43 35.59
CA THR A 176 11.51 0.03 36.64
C THR A 176 11.64 -0.75 37.95
N SER A 177 12.42 -0.18 38.87
CA SER A 177 12.13 -0.28 40.30
C SER A 177 11.68 1.10 40.80
N HIS A 178 10.48 1.13 41.40
CA HIS A 178 9.87 2.22 42.17
C HIS A 178 9.40 3.47 41.40
N ASN A 179 8.08 3.58 41.21
CA ASN A 179 7.27 4.35 42.16
C ASN A 179 5.77 4.16 41.87
N ASN A 180 5.04 3.64 42.85
CA ASN A 180 3.60 3.83 42.93
C ASN A 180 3.35 5.29 43.31
N ASN A 181 2.32 5.92 42.73
CA ASN A 181 1.32 6.68 43.49
C ASN A 181 0.16 7.13 42.59
N ASN A 182 -1.03 6.65 42.99
CA ASN A 182 -2.37 7.21 42.89
C ASN A 182 -2.60 8.51 42.10
N THR A 183 -3.66 8.51 41.28
CA THR A 183 -4.54 9.68 41.14
C THR A 183 -5.98 9.28 40.87
N THR A 184 -6.85 9.74 41.77
CA THR A 184 -8.28 9.45 41.86
C THR A 184 -9.08 10.63 41.29
N THR A 185 -10.21 10.31 40.64
CA THR A 185 -11.44 11.13 40.68
C THR A 185 -11.55 12.41 39.82
N THR A 186 -11.32 12.33 38.51
CA THR A 186 -12.05 13.15 37.49
C THR A 186 -12.45 12.32 36.26
N ASN A 187 -12.33 11.00 36.34
CA ASN A 187 -11.95 10.16 35.21
C ASN A 187 -13.09 9.50 34.42
N ASN A 188 -14.37 9.70 34.71
CA ASN A 188 -15.39 8.81 34.11
C ASN A 188 -15.70 9.09 32.63
N ILE A 189 -15.69 10.36 32.19
CA ILE A 189 -15.86 10.70 30.76
C ILE A 189 -14.58 10.39 29.98
N SER A 190 -13.39 10.71 30.53
CA SER A 190 -12.10 10.33 29.92
C SER A 190 -11.89 8.81 29.88
N LYS A 191 -12.37 8.06 30.87
CA LYS A 191 -12.36 6.59 30.86
C LYS A 191 -13.23 6.02 29.76
N GLY A 192 -14.42 6.59 29.53
CA GLY A 192 -15.34 6.13 28.49
C GLY A 192 -14.74 6.28 27.10
N THR A 193 -14.21 7.47 26.79
CA THR A 193 -13.53 7.74 25.52
C THR A 193 -12.25 6.92 25.37
N LYS A 194 -11.44 6.81 26.43
CA LYS A 194 -10.21 5.99 26.39
C LYS A 194 -10.52 4.51 26.15
N LEU A 195 -11.58 3.97 26.75
CA LEU A 195 -12.00 2.59 26.52
C LEU A 195 -12.47 2.38 25.07
N ALA A 196 -13.23 3.34 24.52
CA ALA A 196 -13.67 3.32 23.13
C ALA A 196 -12.48 3.34 22.15
N GLN A 197 -11.48 4.20 22.42
CA GLN A 197 -10.24 4.28 21.65
C GLN A 197 -9.41 2.99 21.73
N ILE A 198 -9.26 2.41 22.93
CA ILE A 198 -8.58 1.11 23.11
C ILE A 198 -9.31 0.01 22.34
N CYS A 199 -10.64 0.00 22.36
CA CYS A 199 -11.44 -0.99 21.64
C CYS A 199 -11.15 -0.95 20.14
N ILE A 200 -11.19 0.25 19.53
CA ILE A 200 -10.91 0.42 18.10
C ILE A 200 -9.46 0.04 17.79
N PHE A 201 -8.51 0.54 18.58
CA PHE A 201 -7.10 0.21 18.41
C PHE A 201 -6.87 -1.31 18.44
N ALA A 202 -7.40 -1.99 19.46
CA ALA A 202 -7.27 -3.43 19.60
C ALA A 202 -7.95 -4.18 18.45
N SER A 203 -9.15 -3.77 18.02
CA SER A 203 -9.85 -4.41 16.90
C SER A 203 -9.11 -4.24 15.58
N SER A 204 -8.63 -3.03 15.28
CA SER A 204 -7.92 -2.73 14.03
C SER A 204 -6.54 -3.39 14.00
N LEU A 205 -5.81 -3.39 15.12
CA LEU A 205 -4.54 -4.11 15.25
C LEU A 205 -4.76 -5.63 15.08
N SER A 206 -5.79 -6.18 15.71
CA SER A 206 -6.13 -7.60 15.58
C SER A 206 -6.46 -7.96 14.13
N LEU A 207 -7.22 -7.11 13.41
CA LEU A 207 -7.51 -7.30 12.00
C LEU A 207 -6.21 -7.40 11.18
N VAL A 208 -5.29 -6.44 11.32
CA VAL A 208 -4.03 -6.45 10.57
C VAL A 208 -3.19 -7.69 10.91
N LYS A 209 -3.03 -8.02 12.19
CA LYS A 209 -2.24 -9.18 12.63
C LYS A 209 -2.84 -10.52 12.23
N LEU A 210 -4.16 -10.64 12.24
CA LEU A 210 -4.84 -11.83 11.71
C LEU A 210 -4.65 -11.94 10.21
N THR A 211 -4.78 -10.85 9.45
CA THR A 211 -4.52 -10.84 8.00
C THR A 211 -3.07 -11.23 7.68
N GLU A 212 -2.07 -10.72 8.41
CA GLU A 212 -0.67 -11.14 8.28
C GLU A 212 -0.49 -12.65 8.55
N THR A 213 -1.17 -13.16 9.59
CA THR A 213 -1.11 -14.58 9.96
C THR A 213 -1.76 -15.46 8.89
N ILE A 214 -2.92 -15.07 8.37
CA ILE A 214 -3.61 -15.79 7.28
C ILE A 214 -2.71 -15.81 6.05
N ARG A 215 -2.07 -14.69 5.71
CA ARG A 215 -1.09 -14.63 4.62
C ARG A 215 0.06 -15.60 4.83
N ALA A 216 0.66 -15.63 6.02
CA ALA A 216 1.74 -16.55 6.33
C ALA A 216 1.31 -18.02 6.22
N ILE A 217 0.07 -18.34 6.63
CA ILE A 217 -0.50 -19.68 6.47
C ILE A 217 -0.68 -19.99 4.98
N VAL A 218 -1.25 -19.10 4.18
CA VAL A 218 -1.46 -19.32 2.74
C VAL A 218 -0.14 -19.52 2.00
N MET A 219 0.87 -18.69 2.30
CA MET A 219 2.22 -18.80 1.72
C MET A 219 2.95 -20.12 2.04
N HIS A 220 2.52 -20.85 3.06
CA HIS A 220 3.18 -22.09 3.52
C HIS A 220 2.28 -23.33 3.41
N ALA A 221 0.99 -23.13 3.16
CA ALA A 221 0.06 -24.19 2.84
C ALA A 221 0.14 -24.47 1.34
N ASP A 222 -0.06 -25.74 0.96
CA ASP A 222 -0.20 -26.17 -0.43
C ASP A 222 -1.62 -25.79 -0.93
N ILE A 223 -1.93 -24.48 -0.88
CA ILE A 223 -3.21 -23.88 -1.29
C ILE A 223 -2.93 -23.00 -2.50
N TYR A 224 -3.72 -23.14 -3.56
CA TYR A 224 -3.56 -22.34 -4.77
C TYR A 224 -4.25 -20.97 -4.59
N GLU A 225 -3.47 -19.87 -4.62
CA GLU A 225 -3.88 -18.51 -4.22
C GLU A 225 -5.05 -17.90 -5.02
N GLU A 226 -5.40 -18.45 -6.19
CA GLU A 226 -6.45 -17.91 -7.05
C GLU A 226 -7.64 -18.86 -7.28
N GLU A 227 -7.54 -20.14 -6.89
CA GLU A 227 -8.58 -21.15 -7.11
C GLU A 227 -9.39 -21.41 -5.82
N ASP A 228 -8.71 -21.60 -4.69
CA ASP A 228 -9.33 -22.03 -3.43
C ASP A 228 -9.83 -20.85 -2.58
N LYS A 229 -9.32 -19.65 -2.84
CA LYS A 229 -9.68 -18.41 -2.15
C LYS A 229 -9.67 -17.31 -3.19
N GLY A 230 -10.84 -16.79 -3.56
CA GLY A 230 -10.96 -15.81 -4.65
C GLY A 230 -9.87 -14.74 -4.60
N GLY A 231 -9.09 -14.63 -5.68
CA GLY A 231 -8.21 -13.49 -5.98
C GLY A 231 -7.41 -12.92 -4.80
N LEU A 232 -6.83 -13.76 -3.95
CA LEU A 232 -5.92 -13.27 -2.91
C LEU A 232 -4.58 -12.91 -3.54
N GLN A 233 -4.54 -11.76 -4.23
CA GLN A 233 -3.29 -11.05 -4.48
C GLN A 233 -2.77 -10.52 -3.14
N TYR A 234 -2.18 -11.41 -2.32
CA TYR A 234 -1.32 -11.01 -1.21
C TYR A 234 -0.10 -10.24 -1.72
N GLN A 235 0.17 -10.24 -3.03
CA GLN A 235 1.21 -9.44 -3.65
C GLN A 235 0.91 -7.92 -3.68
N THR A 236 0.07 -7.39 -2.80
CA THR A 236 0.26 -6.00 -2.34
C THR A 236 1.59 -5.97 -1.60
N CYS A 237 2.63 -5.60 -2.34
CA CYS A 237 3.96 -5.36 -1.82
C CYS A 237 3.85 -4.29 -0.72
N LEU A 238 4.23 -4.63 0.52
CA LEU A 238 4.39 -3.67 1.62
C LEU A 238 5.26 -2.45 1.20
N LEU A 239 6.06 -2.58 0.14
CA LEU A 239 6.85 -1.51 -0.45
C LEU A 239 6.03 -0.36 -1.05
N CYS A 240 4.80 -0.58 -1.53
CA CYS A 240 3.96 0.50 -2.06
C CYS A 240 3.14 1.23 -0.99
N LEU A 241 2.97 0.66 0.20
CA LEU A 241 2.32 1.29 1.36
C LEU A 241 3.31 1.92 2.36
N ALA A 242 4.61 1.62 2.23
CA ALA A 242 5.69 2.16 3.05
C ALA A 242 6.35 3.44 2.47
N SER A 243 5.74 4.06 1.44
CA SER A 243 6.19 5.35 0.86
C SER A 243 5.30 6.50 1.31
#